data_AF-A0A1S3PKE5-F1
#
_entry.id   AF-A0A1S3PKE5-F1
#
_cell.length_a   1.000
_cell.length_b   1.000
_cell.length_c   1.000
_cell.angle_alpha   90.00
_cell.angle_beta   90.00
_cell.angle_gamma   90.00
#
_symmetry.space_group_name_H-M   'P 1'
#
loop_
_entity.id
_entity.type
_entity.pdbx_description
1 polymer ?
#
loop_
_entity_poly.entity_id
_entity_poly.type
_entity_poly.pdbx_seq_one_letter_code
_entity_poly.pdbx_strand_id
1 'polypeptide(L)'
;MGGVMEEEVVRGFLRRFLEKFPAPLGSEDPLPLNPLSRKVSLDELRGESLDLGLRLLNTRDAPSTLNAAMCHAALAELLKADLSPFHLPQEAEQQQGEEQEVVLLQSEPVQRLFLNKLREVGVAWHQNLPSPLPVGPSRFLVCSAHAIRNTRRKMEDRHVTLPDFNTLTGLKVITLL
;
A
#
# COMPACT_ATOMS: atom_id res chain seq x y z
N MET A 1 -25.96 16.52 -1.86
CA MET A 1 -25.97 16.05 -0.46
C MET A 1 -24.92 14.96 -0.21
N GLY A 2 -24.77 13.93 -1.07
CA GLY A 2 -23.78 12.84 -0.86
C GLY A 2 -22.31 13.27 -0.80
N GLY A 3 -21.83 14.13 -1.71
CA GLY A 3 -20.40 14.51 -1.76
C GLY A 3 -19.88 15.31 -0.56
N VAL A 4 -20.73 16.10 0.11
CA VAL A 4 -20.32 16.88 1.29
C VAL A 4 -20.10 15.98 2.50
N MET A 5 -20.91 14.92 2.63
CA MET A 5 -20.78 13.92 3.70
C MET A 5 -19.53 13.06 3.51
N GLU A 6 -19.19 12.72 2.27
CA GLU A 6 -17.94 12.02 1.94
C GLU A 6 -16.70 12.86 2.26
N GLU A 7 -16.73 14.17 1.96
CA GLU A 7 -15.62 15.07 2.28
C GLU A 7 -15.34 15.14 3.78
N GLU A 8 -16.38 15.29 4.60
CA GLU A 8 -16.24 15.37 6.07
C GLU A 8 -15.68 14.06 6.65
N VAL A 9 -16.13 12.91 6.14
CA VAL A 9 -15.61 11.59 6.53
C VAL A 9 -14.13 11.46 6.18
N VAL A 10 -13.74 11.87 4.98
CA VAL A 10 -12.35 11.85 4.52
C VAL A 10 -11.48 12.78 5.37
N ARG A 11 -11.90 14.03 5.60
CA ARG A 11 -11.17 14.99 6.46
C ARG A 11 -11.03 14.49 7.88
N GLY A 12 -12.12 13.95 8.44
CA GLY A 12 -12.14 13.36 9.77
C GLY A 12 -11.14 12.20 9.91
N PHE A 13 -11.07 11.32 8.91
CA PHE A 13 -10.09 10.25 8.88
C PHE A 13 -8.65 10.79 8.79
N LEU A 14 -8.39 11.70 7.84
CA LEU A 14 -7.05 12.26 7.62
C LEU A 14 -6.51 12.94 8.89
N ARG A 15 -7.36 13.67 9.61
CA ARG A 15 -6.99 14.27 10.90
C ARG A 15 -6.51 13.22 11.91
N ARG A 16 -7.33 12.19 12.16
CA ARG A 16 -6.99 11.10 13.11
C ARG A 16 -5.74 10.34 12.68
N PHE A 17 -5.57 10.13 11.38
CA PHE A 17 -4.39 9.48 10.81
C PHE A 17 -3.12 10.30 11.09
N LEU A 18 -3.16 11.61 10.86
CA LEU A 18 -2.03 12.52 11.10
C LEU A 18 -1.75 12.77 12.58
N GLU A 19 -2.76 12.73 13.46
CA GLU A 19 -2.56 12.75 14.91
C GLU A 19 -1.76 11.53 15.38
N LYS A 20 -2.00 10.36 14.79
CA LYS A 20 -1.27 9.12 15.09
C LYS A 20 0.11 9.05 14.44
N PHE A 21 0.32 9.77 13.35
CA PHE A 21 1.59 9.88 12.64
C PHE A 21 2.01 11.36 12.50
N PRO A 22 2.37 12.02 13.62
CA PRO A 22 2.62 13.46 13.63
C PRO A 22 3.92 13.85 12.92
N ALA A 23 4.87 12.92 12.78
CA ALA A 23 6.16 13.12 12.14
C ALA A 23 6.49 11.95 11.18
N PRO A 24 7.38 12.14 10.19
CA PRO A 24 7.91 11.03 9.41
C PRO A 24 8.70 10.07 10.31
N LEU A 25 8.65 8.79 9.99
CA LEU A 25 9.42 7.73 10.65
C LEU A 25 10.91 7.87 10.29
N GLY A 26 11.75 8.04 11.30
CA GLY A 26 13.21 7.99 11.22
C GLY A 26 13.75 6.56 11.16
N SER A 27 15.06 6.40 10.92
CA SER A 27 15.70 5.09 10.73
C SER A 27 15.52 4.15 11.92
N GLU A 28 15.54 4.69 13.14
CA GLU A 28 15.41 3.93 14.39
C GLU A 28 13.97 3.76 14.86
N ASP A 29 13.01 4.44 14.21
CA ASP A 29 11.61 4.35 14.62
C ASP A 29 11.04 2.99 14.24
N PRO A 30 10.32 2.31 15.16
CA PRO A 30 9.70 1.03 14.87
C PRO A 30 8.60 1.20 13.82
N LEU A 31 8.53 0.29 12.86
CA LEU A 31 7.45 0.29 11.89
C LEU A 31 6.11 -0.02 12.58
N PRO A 32 5.01 0.67 12.21
CA PRO A 32 3.69 0.39 12.76
C PRO A 32 3.16 -0.99 12.37
N LEU A 33 3.71 -1.58 11.30
CA LEU A 33 3.44 -2.92 10.82
C LEU A 33 4.71 -3.51 10.23
N ASN A 34 4.95 -4.80 10.47
CA ASN A 34 6.10 -5.48 9.90
C ASN A 34 5.88 -5.74 8.39
N PRO A 35 6.95 -5.63 7.58
CA PRO A 35 6.97 -6.14 6.21
C PRO A 35 6.69 -7.65 6.18
N LEU A 36 6.25 -8.16 5.03
CA LEU A 36 6.01 -9.59 4.83
C LEU A 36 7.32 -10.38 4.77
N SER A 37 8.37 -9.74 4.26
CA SER A 37 9.67 -10.32 3.99
C SER A 37 10.79 -9.44 4.55
N ARG A 38 12.00 -9.97 4.70
CA ARG A 38 13.19 -9.18 5.09
C ARG A 38 13.86 -8.49 3.91
N LYS A 39 13.74 -9.11 2.73
CA LYS A 39 14.29 -8.66 1.45
C LYS A 39 13.11 -8.59 0.47
N VAL A 40 13.13 -7.64 -0.45
CA VAL A 40 12.08 -7.48 -1.49
C VAL A 40 12.75 -7.18 -2.83
N SER A 41 12.32 -7.87 -3.89
CA SER A 41 12.77 -7.55 -5.25
C SER A 41 12.05 -6.31 -5.80
N LEU A 42 12.57 -5.74 -6.89
CA LEU A 42 11.90 -4.62 -7.58
C LEU A 42 10.49 -5.01 -8.08
N ASP A 43 10.30 -6.25 -8.52
CA ASP A 43 9.01 -6.75 -9.01
C ASP A 43 7.99 -6.94 -7.86
N GLU A 44 8.46 -7.36 -6.68
CA GLU A 44 7.61 -7.56 -5.49
C GLU A 44 7.31 -6.26 -4.73
N LEU A 45 8.15 -5.23 -4.90
CA LEU A 45 8.08 -3.97 -4.16
C LEU A 45 6.68 -3.36 -4.17
N ARG A 46 6.06 -3.31 -5.35
CA ARG A 46 4.71 -2.78 -5.53
C ARG A 46 3.69 -3.55 -4.68
N GLY A 47 3.76 -4.88 -4.70
CA GLY A 47 2.83 -5.74 -3.96
C GLY A 47 2.99 -5.60 -2.46
N GLU A 48 4.22 -5.67 -1.96
CA GLU A 48 4.50 -5.56 -0.53
C GLU A 48 4.12 -4.19 0.04
N SER A 49 4.41 -3.09 -0.68
CA SER A 49 4.05 -1.76 -0.23
C SER A 49 2.54 -1.52 -0.22
N LEU A 50 1.82 -1.97 -1.25
CA LEU A 50 0.36 -1.85 -1.25
C LEU A 50 -0.28 -2.70 -0.14
N ASP A 51 0.19 -3.92 0.09
CA ASP A 51 -0.29 -4.75 1.20
C ASP A 51 -0.08 -4.06 2.55
N LEU A 52 1.11 -3.50 2.79
CA LEU A 52 1.42 -2.79 4.02
C LEU A 52 0.51 -1.58 4.23
N GLY A 53 0.34 -0.75 3.20
CA GLY A 53 -0.52 0.43 3.25
C GLY A 53 -1.98 0.08 3.49
N LEU A 54 -2.49 -0.91 2.76
CA LEU A 54 -3.87 -1.39 2.91
C LEU A 54 -4.11 -1.93 4.32
N ARG A 55 -3.21 -2.76 4.86
CA ARG A 55 -3.31 -3.25 6.25
C ARG A 55 -3.27 -2.12 7.26
N LEU A 56 -2.40 -1.12 7.07
CA LEU A 56 -2.26 0.00 8.00
C LEU A 56 -3.52 0.87 8.07
N LEU A 57 -4.10 1.17 6.91
CA LEU A 57 -5.28 2.03 6.79
C LEU A 57 -6.56 1.27 7.16
N ASN A 58 -6.69 -0.01 6.80
CA ASN A 58 -7.83 -0.85 7.22
C ASN A 58 -7.90 -1.05 8.73
N THR A 59 -6.75 -1.23 9.40
CA THR A 59 -6.70 -1.32 10.88
C THR A 59 -7.08 -0.01 11.59
N ARG A 60 -7.32 1.07 10.83
CA ARG A 60 -7.72 2.39 11.32
C ARG A 60 -9.07 2.85 10.75
N ASP A 61 -9.84 1.91 10.19
CA ASP A 61 -11.18 2.16 9.63
C ASP A 61 -11.18 3.22 8.52
N ALA A 62 -10.15 3.22 7.67
CA ALA A 62 -10.14 4.05 6.47
C ALA A 62 -11.26 3.64 5.51
N PRO A 63 -12.01 4.59 4.92
CA PRO A 63 -12.89 4.30 3.79
C PRO A 63 -12.11 3.60 2.68
N SER A 64 -12.67 2.54 2.07
CA SER A 64 -11.93 1.68 1.13
C SER A 64 -11.38 2.45 -0.07
N THR A 65 -12.15 3.42 -0.58
CA THR A 65 -11.81 4.26 -1.72
C THR A 65 -10.66 5.20 -1.41
N LEU A 66 -10.69 5.82 -0.23
CA LEU A 66 -9.62 6.66 0.29
C LEU A 66 -8.36 5.83 0.51
N ASN A 67 -8.50 4.63 1.09
CA ASN A 67 -7.39 3.71 1.33
C ASN A 67 -6.67 3.37 0.03
N ALA A 68 -7.40 2.91 -0.99
CA ALA A 68 -6.82 2.58 -2.28
C ALA A 68 -6.16 3.79 -2.95
N ALA A 69 -6.81 4.96 -2.91
CA ALA A 69 -6.27 6.17 -3.52
C ALA A 69 -5.00 6.67 -2.81
N MET A 70 -4.97 6.68 -1.48
CA MET A 70 -3.79 7.07 -0.69
C MET A 70 -2.63 6.11 -0.96
N CYS A 71 -2.88 4.80 -0.92
CA CYS A 71 -1.87 3.78 -1.23
C CYS A 71 -1.33 3.92 -2.65
N HIS A 72 -2.19 4.18 -3.64
CA HIS A 72 -1.77 4.39 -5.02
C HIS A 72 -0.88 5.63 -5.15
N ALA A 73 -1.29 6.77 -4.58
CA ALA A 73 -0.52 8.00 -4.62
C ALA A 73 0.84 7.86 -3.91
N ALA A 74 0.86 7.21 -2.75
CA ALA A 74 2.09 6.95 -1.99
C ALA A 74 3.05 6.03 -2.75
N LEU A 75 2.53 4.98 -3.38
CA LEU A 75 3.32 4.10 -4.23
C LEU A 75 3.89 4.84 -5.44
N ALA A 76 3.11 5.70 -6.08
CA ALA A 76 3.58 6.50 -7.21
C ALA A 76 4.76 7.40 -6.83
N GLU A 77 4.75 7.96 -5.61
CA GLU A 77 5.89 8.74 -5.10
C GLU A 77 7.06 7.86 -4.67
N LEU A 78 6.82 6.66 -4.13
CA LEU A 78 7.87 5.69 -3.80
C LEU A 78 8.64 5.27 -5.05
N LEU A 79 7.94 4.95 -6.15
CA LEU A 79 8.56 4.49 -7.40
C LEU A 79 9.35 5.60 -8.12
N LYS A 80 9.19 6.86 -7.73
CA LYS A 80 10.00 7.99 -8.21
C LYS A 80 11.22 8.26 -7.32
N ALA A 81 11.25 7.71 -6.11
CA ALA A 81 12.32 7.95 -5.15
C ALA A 81 13.58 7.15 -5.52
N ASP A 82 14.74 7.61 -5.06
CA ASP A 82 15.97 6.82 -5.17
C ASP A 82 15.94 5.67 -4.15
N LEU A 83 15.97 4.44 -4.66
CA LEU A 83 15.97 3.21 -3.87
C LEU A 83 17.38 2.63 -3.70
N SER A 84 18.39 3.20 -4.36
CA SER A 84 19.79 2.76 -4.29
C SER A 84 20.32 2.62 -2.87
N PRO A 85 19.99 3.50 -1.90
CA PRO A 85 20.44 3.36 -0.52
C PRO A 85 19.97 2.10 0.20
N PHE A 86 18.94 1.42 -0.32
CA PHE A 86 18.36 0.24 0.30
C PHE A 86 18.76 -1.06 -0.40
N HIS A 87 19.59 -1.00 -1.44
CA HIS A 87 20.10 -2.20 -2.11
C HIS A 87 20.90 -3.05 -1.12
N LEU A 88 20.60 -4.34 -1.11
CA LEU A 88 21.43 -5.30 -0.41
C LEU A 88 22.71 -5.53 -1.21
N PRO A 89 23.87 -5.68 -0.53
CA PRO A 89 25.08 -6.16 -1.19
C PRO A 89 24.77 -7.48 -1.89
N GLN A 90 25.21 -7.60 -3.14
CA GLN A 90 25.08 -8.85 -3.88
C GLN A 90 25.95 -9.90 -3.20
N GLU A 91 25.33 -10.89 -2.55
CA GLU A 91 26.04 -12.01 -1.93
C GLU A 91 26.67 -12.84 -3.08
N ALA A 92 27.99 -13.00 -3.06
CA ALA A 92 28.80 -13.59 -4.13
C ALA A 92 28.48 -15.08 -4.46
N GLU A 93 27.48 -15.68 -3.82
CA GLU A 93 27.09 -17.09 -3.98
C GLU A 93 25.99 -17.32 -5.03
N GLN A 94 25.43 -16.26 -5.64
CA GLN A 94 24.45 -16.39 -6.74
C GLN A 94 25.08 -16.66 -8.12
N GLN A 95 26.41 -16.83 -8.20
CA GLN A 95 27.14 -17.03 -9.47
C GLN A 95 27.19 -18.49 -9.98
N GLN A 96 26.19 -19.34 -9.68
CA GLN A 96 26.17 -20.73 -10.19
C GLN A 96 24.91 -21.15 -10.96
N GLY A 97 24.06 -20.22 -11.37
CA GLY A 97 22.97 -20.51 -12.30
C GLY A 97 22.66 -19.31 -13.16
N GLU A 98 22.29 -19.53 -14.41
CA GLU A 98 21.87 -18.53 -15.40
C GLU A 98 20.52 -17.87 -15.01
N GLU A 99 20.37 -17.40 -13.77
CA GLU A 99 19.23 -16.64 -13.29
C GLU A 99 19.61 -15.16 -13.29
N GLN A 100 18.74 -14.36 -13.91
CA GLN A 100 18.86 -12.91 -14.04
C GLN A 100 19.22 -12.27 -12.68
N GLU A 101 20.23 -11.39 -12.63
CA GLU A 101 20.63 -10.72 -11.38
C GLU A 101 19.42 -9.96 -10.78
N VAL A 102 18.77 -10.56 -9.79
CA VAL A 102 17.62 -9.95 -9.13
C VAL A 102 18.15 -8.94 -8.11
N VAL A 103 17.91 -7.66 -8.37
CA VAL A 103 18.20 -6.59 -7.41
C VAL A 103 17.27 -6.74 -6.20
N LEU A 104 17.86 -6.95 -5.03
CA LEU A 104 17.14 -7.09 -3.76
C LEU A 104 17.34 -5.85 -2.89
N LEU A 105 16.24 -5.39 -2.29
CA LEU A 105 16.19 -4.28 -1.36
C LEU A 105 15.96 -4.78 0.07
N GLN A 106 16.44 -4.02 1.06
CA GLN A 106 16.05 -4.20 2.46
C GLN A 106 14.58 -3.80 2.63
N SER A 107 13.71 -4.73 3.01
CA SER A 107 12.27 -4.46 3.08
C SER A 107 11.93 -3.39 4.11
N GLU A 108 12.49 -3.46 5.32
CA GLU A 108 12.12 -2.53 6.40
C GLU A 108 12.40 -1.05 6.06
N PRO A 109 13.60 -0.64 5.62
CA PRO A 109 13.86 0.75 5.21
C PRO A 109 12.98 1.23 4.05
N VAL A 110 12.75 0.40 3.04
CA VAL A 110 11.91 0.76 1.89
C VAL A 110 10.45 0.92 2.30
N GLN A 111 9.94 0.01 3.14
CA GLN A 111 8.60 0.12 3.68
C GLN A 111 8.44 1.34 4.59
N ARG A 112 9.48 1.72 5.35
CA ARG A 112 9.51 2.99 6.09
C ARG A 112 9.37 4.19 5.16
N LEU A 113 10.13 4.21 4.07
CA LEU A 113 10.03 5.26 3.06
C LEU A 113 8.61 5.32 2.46
N PHE A 114 8.02 4.18 2.11
CA PHE A 114 6.65 4.11 1.63
C PHE A 114 5.64 4.70 2.63
N LEU A 115 5.75 4.36 3.92
CA LEU A 115 4.87 4.90 4.95
C LEU A 115 5.05 6.41 5.13
N ASN A 116 6.26 6.92 4.98
CA ASN A 116 6.52 8.36 4.94
C ASN A 116 5.85 9.02 3.74
N LYS A 117 5.90 8.40 2.55
CA LYS A 117 5.14 8.87 1.37
C LYS A 117 3.63 8.82 1.59
N LEU A 118 3.11 7.79 2.25
CA LEU A 118 1.71 7.70 2.63
C LEU A 118 1.29 8.82 3.58
N ARG A 119 2.15 9.16 4.54
CA ARG A 119 1.95 10.30 5.43
C ARG A 119 1.95 11.63 4.67
N GLU A 120 2.92 11.84 3.78
CA GLU A 120 3.03 13.03 2.94
C GLU A 120 1.74 13.25 2.11
N VAL A 121 1.22 12.19 1.50
CA VAL A 121 -0.08 12.21 0.81
C VAL A 121 -1.20 12.62 1.77
N GLY A 122 -1.24 12.04 2.97
CA GLY A 122 -2.23 12.41 3.98
C GLY A 122 -2.16 13.88 4.39
N VAL A 123 -0.95 14.44 4.56
CA VAL A 123 -0.75 15.88 4.84
C VAL A 123 -1.25 16.73 3.69
N ALA A 124 -0.83 16.40 2.46
CA ALA A 124 -1.22 17.15 1.26
C ALA A 124 -2.74 17.16 1.09
N TRP A 125 -3.40 16.02 1.29
CA TRP A 125 -4.85 15.88 1.12
C TRP A 125 -5.64 16.48 2.28
N HIS A 126 -5.08 16.51 3.49
CA HIS A 126 -5.69 17.22 4.61
C HIS A 126 -5.73 18.74 4.37
N GLN A 127 -4.66 19.28 3.76
CA GLN A 127 -4.60 20.69 3.36
C GLN A 127 -5.51 20.99 2.16
N ASN A 128 -5.35 20.22 1.09
CA ASN A 128 -6.09 20.39 -0.17
C ASN A 128 -6.57 19.03 -0.65
N LEU A 129 -7.87 18.76 -0.47
CA LEU A 129 -8.44 17.50 -0.93
C LEU A 129 -8.39 17.41 -2.47
N PRO A 130 -8.07 16.23 -3.01
CA PRO A 130 -8.15 16.01 -4.44
C PRO A 130 -9.60 16.17 -4.91
N SER A 131 -9.78 16.89 -6.02
CA SER A 131 -11.07 17.07 -6.68
C SER A 131 -10.99 16.51 -8.11
N PRO A 132 -11.85 15.56 -8.51
CA PRO A 132 -12.87 14.92 -7.68
C PRO A 132 -12.25 14.01 -6.62
N LEU A 133 -12.94 13.85 -5.48
CA LEU A 133 -12.59 12.84 -4.50
C LEU A 133 -12.62 11.45 -5.16
N PRO A 134 -11.86 10.47 -4.63
CA PRO A 134 -11.99 9.08 -5.07
C PRO A 134 -13.41 8.58 -4.78
N VAL A 135 -14.30 8.71 -5.77
CA VAL A 135 -15.66 8.19 -5.68
C VAL A 135 -15.57 6.70 -5.92
N GLY A 136 -15.96 5.92 -4.91
CA GLY A 136 -16.05 4.47 -5.04
C GLY A 136 -17.09 4.07 -6.07
N PRO A 137 -17.05 2.81 -6.53
CA PRO A 137 -18.14 2.30 -7.33
C PRO A 137 -19.46 2.48 -6.58
N SER A 138 -20.51 2.94 -7.27
CA SER A 138 -21.87 3.07 -6.71
C SER A 138 -22.42 1.72 -6.19
N ARG A 139 -21.76 0.61 -6.49
CA ARG A 139 -22.13 -0.75 -6.09
C ARG A 139 -20.91 -1.46 -5.53
N PHE A 140 -20.98 -1.81 -4.26
CA PHE A 140 -20.03 -2.74 -3.65
C PHE A 140 -20.44 -4.17 -4.05
N LEU A 141 -19.53 -4.89 -4.69
CA LEU A 141 -19.69 -6.33 -4.87
C LEU A 141 -19.30 -7.00 -3.56
N VAL A 142 -20.24 -7.71 -2.95
CA VAL A 142 -19.96 -8.52 -1.76
C VAL A 142 -19.12 -9.72 -2.20
N CYS A 143 -17.88 -9.78 -1.75
CA CYS A 143 -16.99 -10.91 -2.00
C CYS A 143 -16.74 -11.67 -0.69
N SER A 144 -16.89 -12.99 -0.72
CA SER A 144 -16.47 -13.88 0.36
C SER A 144 -15.35 -14.79 -0.12
N ALA A 145 -14.25 -14.86 0.63
CA ALA A 145 -13.18 -15.82 0.39
C ALA A 145 -13.22 -16.90 1.49
N HIS A 146 -13.03 -18.16 1.10
CA HIS A 146 -13.00 -19.28 2.02
C HIS A 146 -11.93 -20.29 1.59
N ALA A 147 -11.12 -20.73 2.56
CA ALA A 147 -10.08 -21.74 2.35
C ALA A 147 -10.40 -22.98 3.19
N ILE A 148 -10.22 -24.18 2.61
CA ILE A 148 -10.44 -25.46 3.29
C ILE A 148 -9.13 -26.23 3.36
N ARG A 149 -8.63 -26.45 4.58
CA ARG A 149 -7.34 -27.11 4.83
C ARG A 149 -7.30 -28.60 4.43
N ASN A 150 -8.45 -29.28 4.33
CA ASN A 150 -8.59 -30.68 3.91
C ASN A 150 -7.49 -31.62 4.46
N THR A 151 -7.48 -31.83 5.79
CA THR A 151 -6.54 -32.69 6.54
C THR A 151 -5.04 -32.45 6.30
N ARG A 152 -4.65 -31.43 5.53
CA ARG A 152 -3.24 -31.11 5.24
C ARG A 152 -2.52 -30.57 6.47
N ARG A 153 -1.20 -30.79 6.50
CA ARG A 153 -0.32 -30.30 7.58
C ARG A 153 -0.20 -28.78 7.62
N LYS A 154 -0.28 -28.07 6.48
CA LYS A 154 -0.20 -26.60 6.39
C LYS A 154 -1.27 -26.07 5.45
N MET A 155 -1.80 -24.88 5.72
CA MET A 155 -2.69 -24.16 4.81
C MET A 155 -1.82 -23.37 3.84
N GLU A 156 -1.84 -23.76 2.57
CA GLU A 156 -1.07 -23.12 1.49
C GLU A 156 -1.90 -22.05 0.77
N ASP A 157 -3.23 -22.21 0.74
CA ASP A 157 -4.16 -21.27 0.12
C ASP A 157 -4.06 -19.89 0.77
N ARG A 158 -3.92 -18.85 -0.07
CA ARG A 158 -3.96 -17.44 0.31
C ARG A 158 -5.01 -16.73 -0.52
N HIS A 159 -5.75 -15.82 0.11
CA HIS A 159 -6.75 -15.00 -0.55
C HIS A 159 -6.47 -13.53 -0.28
N VAL A 160 -6.70 -12.70 -1.30
CA VAL A 160 -6.68 -11.24 -1.18
C VAL A 160 -7.97 -10.70 -1.78
N THR A 161 -8.60 -9.76 -1.07
CA THR A 161 -9.80 -9.06 -1.54
C THR A 161 -9.44 -7.59 -1.71
N LEU A 162 -9.60 -7.06 -2.92
CA LEU A 162 -9.22 -5.70 -3.29
C LEU A 162 -10.48 -4.94 -3.76
N PRO A 163 -11.27 -4.32 -2.86
CA PRO A 163 -12.56 -3.72 -3.20
C PRO A 163 -12.45 -2.58 -4.22
N ASP A 164 -11.33 -1.85 -4.23
CA ASP A 164 -11.06 -0.70 -5.09
C ASP A 164 -9.85 -0.95 -6.00
N PHE A 165 -9.79 -2.13 -6.64
CA PHE A 165 -8.66 -2.58 -7.46
C PHE A 165 -8.22 -1.56 -8.53
N ASN A 166 -9.18 -0.97 -9.26
CA ASN A 166 -8.87 -0.02 -10.32
C ASN A 166 -8.15 1.23 -9.77
N THR A 167 -8.66 1.78 -8.67
CA THR A 167 -8.06 2.93 -7.98
C THR A 167 -6.68 2.57 -7.44
N LEU A 168 -6.55 1.40 -6.81
CA LEU A 168 -5.29 0.92 -6.24
C LEU A 168 -4.20 0.74 -7.32
N THR A 169 -4.60 0.25 -8.50
CA THR A 169 -3.66 -0.07 -9.59
C THR A 169 -3.45 1.08 -10.58
N GLY A 170 -4.30 2.10 -10.56
CA GLY A 170 -4.31 3.20 -11.52
C GLY A 170 -4.94 2.83 -12.87
N LEU A 171 -5.71 1.74 -12.93
CA LEU A 171 -6.38 1.30 -14.16
C LEU A 171 -7.56 2.21 -14.45
N LYS A 172 -7.58 2.80 -15.65
CA LYS A 172 -8.74 3.52 -16.19
C LYS A 172 -9.65 2.50 -16.86
N VAL A 173 -10.90 2.42 -16.42
CA VAL A 173 -11.92 1.64 -17.12
C VAL A 173 -12.14 2.29 -18.48
N ILE A 174 -11.80 1.59 -19.56
CA ILE A 174 -12.22 1.98 -20.91
C ILE A 174 -13.70 1.68 -20.99
N THR A 175 -14.54 2.69 -20.85
CA THR A 175 -15.95 2.57 -21.21
C THR A 175 -16.00 2.48 -22.74
N LEU A 176 -16.17 1.26 -23.26
CA LEU A 176 -16.57 1.09 -24.66
C LEU A 176 -17.98 1.69 -24.79
N LEU A 177 -18.06 2.80 -25.53
CA LEU A 177 -19.30 3.46 -25.93
C LEU A 177 -20.05 2.60 -26.97
#